data_AF-A0AA45WQ98-F1
#
_entry.id   AF-A0AA45WQ98-F1
#
_cell.length_a   1.000
_cell.length_b   1.000
_cell.length_c   1.000
_cell.angle_alpha   90.00
_cell.angle_beta   90.00
_cell.angle_gamma   90.00
#
_symmetry.space_group_name_H-M   'P 1'
#
loop_
_entity.id
_entity.type
_entity.pdbx_description
1 polymer ?
#
loop_
_entity_poly.entity_id
_entity_poly.type
_entity_poly.pdbx_seq_one_letter_code
_entity_poly.pdbx_strand_id
1 'polypeptide(L)'
;MKGFWMPVLHSHLPFVKHPEYDYFLEEHWLFEAIVEVYIPLLMKFKQLEEEDIYFRLTTSITPPLAEMLSDNLLMEKFKKYLDKMIILTEKEISRTKDDIQFNKLAKFYNERFLKIKDFFYGFLEQNVLNGYRYFREKGYIEIITCNATHGFLPLLSINQNAVEAQIKIAVKNYQKYFGEKPKGIWLAECAYYDGLDKILKKYDIEYFFLDSHGIIYGKPAPIYGVFAPIYTKEGIAAFGRDPESSKQVWSSKEGYPGDFNYRDFYRDIGFDLDFDYIKDFISPDGHRVYTGIKYYKITGNVDLGEKEPYIPENAYLKAEEHALHFHFSREKQIEYLSKFMDRKPLIVSPYDAELFGHWWFEGPEFLYHLFKALDKFKQIKPITPSEYLEIYKENQIVRPSPSSWGDKGYFEVWLNEGNDWIYKHLHYMADRMLKLKEIYKDETDNIKIRVLNQMLRELLLAQSSDWAFLITTKTAKEYATKRTKEHIHNFLTLDNMLSSSNFDIDIIKWLEHKNSIFPDLNYKTDF
;
A
#
# COMPACT_ATOMS: atom_id res chain seq x y z
N MET A 1 14.36 -26.80 9.92
CA MET A 1 13.10 -26.03 9.88
C MET A 1 12.35 -26.08 11.21
N LYS A 2 12.52 -25.02 12.01
CA LYS A 2 12.02 -24.80 13.37
C LYS A 2 10.68 -24.04 13.42
N GLY A 3 10.41 -23.18 12.44
CA GLY A 3 9.19 -22.37 12.39
C GLY A 3 8.96 -21.72 11.03
N PHE A 4 7.98 -20.83 10.98
CA PHE A 4 7.57 -20.12 9.77
C PHE A 4 7.72 -18.61 9.93
N TRP A 5 7.99 -17.93 8.82
CA TRP A 5 7.94 -16.47 8.72
C TRP A 5 7.03 -16.07 7.57
N MET A 6 6.14 -15.12 7.83
CA MET A 6 5.17 -14.62 6.86
C MET A 6 5.36 -13.11 6.71
N PRO A 7 6.17 -12.68 5.72
CA PRO A 7 6.23 -11.28 5.34
C PRO A 7 4.94 -10.87 4.62
N VAL A 8 4.36 -9.75 5.03
CA VAL A 8 3.18 -9.17 4.41
C VAL A 8 3.49 -7.72 4.05
N LEU A 9 3.44 -7.37 2.76
CA LEU A 9 3.62 -5.99 2.29
C LEU A 9 2.26 -5.39 1.94
N HIS A 10 1.91 -4.28 2.56
CA HIS A 10 0.69 -3.54 2.25
C HIS A 10 1.01 -2.46 1.20
N SER A 11 0.65 -2.69 -0.08
CA SER A 11 0.83 -1.70 -1.15
C SER A 11 -0.44 -0.90 -1.37
N HIS A 12 -0.41 0.37 -0.97
CA HIS A 12 -1.55 1.27 -1.03
C HIS A 12 -1.16 2.71 -1.38
N LEU A 13 -1.94 3.30 -2.28
CA LEU A 13 -2.02 4.75 -2.45
C LEU A 13 -3.49 5.14 -2.64
N PRO A 14 -3.93 6.30 -2.11
CA PRO A 14 -5.26 6.82 -2.41
C PRO A 14 -5.43 7.05 -3.92
N PHE A 15 -6.66 7.02 -4.42
CA PHE A 15 -6.90 7.32 -5.83
C PHE A 15 -6.60 8.79 -6.12
N VAL A 16 -5.50 9.04 -6.83
CA VAL A 16 -5.05 10.37 -7.24
C VAL A 16 -4.90 10.40 -8.75
N LYS A 17 -5.80 11.12 -9.41
CA LYS A 17 -5.80 11.33 -10.85
C LYS A 17 -6.36 12.71 -11.16
N HIS A 18 -5.55 13.52 -11.84
CA HIS A 18 -5.87 14.89 -12.18
C HIS A 18 -5.65 15.11 -13.68
N PRO A 19 -6.62 14.70 -14.53
CA PRO A 19 -6.52 14.89 -15.97
C PRO A 19 -6.54 16.36 -16.41
N GLU A 20 -7.00 17.27 -15.56
CA GLU A 20 -6.99 18.72 -15.81
C GLU A 20 -5.59 19.34 -15.84
N TYR A 21 -4.56 18.62 -15.35
CA TYR A 21 -3.19 19.12 -15.26
C TYR A 21 -2.20 18.16 -15.93
N ASP A 22 -1.23 18.71 -16.66
CA ASP A 22 -0.09 17.93 -17.18
C ASP A 22 0.87 17.48 -16.06
N TYR A 23 0.94 18.28 -14.99
CA TYR A 23 1.73 18.03 -13.78
C TYR A 23 0.85 18.24 -12.56
N PHE A 24 0.87 17.29 -11.63
CA PHE A 24 0.21 17.42 -10.34
C PHE A 24 1.05 16.73 -9.25
N LEU A 25 1.32 17.44 -8.16
CA LEU A 25 2.29 17.01 -7.16
C LEU A 25 1.91 15.66 -6.53
N GLU A 26 0.64 15.47 -6.19
CA GLU A 26 0.18 14.25 -5.53
C GLU A 26 0.15 13.03 -6.48
N GLU A 27 0.16 13.22 -7.80
CA GLU A 27 0.36 12.10 -8.75
C GLU A 27 1.79 11.56 -8.68
N HIS A 28 2.76 12.36 -8.22
CA HIS A 28 4.14 11.91 -8.06
C HIS A 28 4.30 10.83 -6.98
N TRP A 29 3.41 10.76 -5.99
CA TRP A 29 3.42 9.67 -5.01
C TRP A 29 3.36 8.31 -5.70
N LEU A 30 2.54 8.19 -6.74
CA LEU A 30 2.46 6.98 -7.56
C LEU A 30 3.75 6.74 -8.35
N PHE A 31 4.31 7.78 -8.97
CA PHE A 31 5.50 7.64 -9.80
C PHE A 31 6.73 7.26 -8.98
N GLU A 32 6.90 7.89 -7.82
CA GLU A 32 7.94 7.58 -6.84
C GLU A 32 7.77 6.14 -6.32
N ALA A 33 6.55 5.72 -5.96
CA ALA A 33 6.31 4.35 -5.53
C ALA A 33 6.62 3.31 -6.63
N ILE A 34 6.29 3.59 -7.89
CA ILE A 34 6.62 2.69 -9.01
C ILE A 34 8.16 2.51 -9.14
N VAL A 35 8.93 3.59 -9.07
CA VAL A 35 10.39 3.60 -9.30
C VAL A 35 11.17 3.16 -8.08
N GLU A 36 10.74 3.53 -6.88
CA GLU A 36 11.48 3.27 -5.65
C GLU A 36 11.06 1.95 -5.00
N VAL A 37 9.82 1.49 -5.19
CA VAL A 37 9.23 0.34 -4.47
C VAL A 37 8.84 -0.79 -5.41
N TYR A 38 7.83 -0.59 -6.25
CA TYR A 38 7.15 -1.70 -6.93
C TYR A 38 8.05 -2.38 -7.98
N ILE A 39 8.68 -1.61 -8.87
CA ILE A 39 9.61 -2.18 -9.86
C ILE A 39 10.86 -2.78 -9.17
N PRO A 40 11.53 -2.08 -8.24
CA PRO A 40 12.68 -2.65 -7.52
C PRO A 40 12.38 -3.95 -6.78
N LEU A 41 11.22 -4.08 -6.13
CA LEU A 41 10.81 -5.34 -5.49
C LEU A 41 10.64 -6.46 -6.53
N LEU A 42 9.95 -6.19 -7.64
CA LEU A 42 9.77 -7.17 -8.73
C LEU A 42 11.10 -7.57 -9.38
N MET A 43 12.05 -6.63 -9.53
CA MET A 43 13.41 -6.94 -10.00
C MET A 43 14.14 -7.88 -9.02
N LYS A 44 13.97 -7.69 -7.71
CA LYS A 44 14.56 -8.60 -6.70
C LYS A 44 13.90 -9.96 -6.67
N PHE A 45 12.59 -10.04 -6.86
CA PHE A 45 11.90 -11.33 -7.03
C PHE A 45 12.39 -12.05 -8.27
N LYS A 46 12.62 -11.33 -9.38
CA LYS A 46 13.19 -11.91 -10.59
C LYS A 46 14.60 -12.45 -10.34
N GLN A 47 15.42 -11.68 -9.64
CA GLN A 47 16.77 -12.10 -9.26
C GLN A 47 16.76 -13.35 -8.36
N LEU A 48 15.86 -13.43 -7.37
CA LEU A 48 15.71 -14.63 -6.52
C LEU A 48 15.25 -15.85 -7.33
N GLU A 49 14.34 -15.68 -8.28
CA GLU A 49 13.90 -16.75 -9.19
C GLU A 49 15.06 -17.26 -10.06
N GLU A 50 15.84 -16.36 -10.66
CA GLU A 50 16.98 -16.72 -11.52
C GLU A 50 18.10 -17.42 -10.75
N GLU A 51 18.24 -17.12 -9.46
CA GLU A 51 19.18 -17.76 -8.54
C GLU A 51 18.64 -19.05 -7.89
N ASP A 52 17.42 -19.50 -8.26
CA ASP A 52 16.72 -20.66 -7.69
C ASP A 52 16.57 -20.61 -6.16
N ILE A 53 16.37 -19.40 -5.62
CA ILE A 53 16.18 -19.17 -4.19
C ILE A 53 14.72 -19.36 -3.83
N TYR A 54 14.43 -20.24 -2.86
CA TYR A 54 13.08 -20.40 -2.34
C TYR A 54 12.63 -19.16 -1.54
N PHE A 55 11.57 -18.50 -2.01
CA PHE A 55 10.92 -17.42 -1.26
C PHE A 55 9.40 -17.50 -1.32
N ARG A 56 8.77 -16.92 -0.28
CA ARG A 56 7.33 -16.69 -0.17
C ARG A 56 7.07 -15.33 0.43
N LEU A 57 6.17 -14.57 -0.18
CA LEU A 57 5.76 -13.27 0.30
C LEU A 57 4.29 -13.04 0.05
N THR A 58 3.61 -12.40 1.00
CA THR A 58 2.24 -11.92 0.79
C THR A 58 2.29 -10.44 0.51
N THR A 59 1.54 -9.98 -0.48
CA THR A 59 1.38 -8.55 -0.74
C THR A 59 -0.09 -8.21 -0.93
N SER A 60 -0.56 -7.12 -0.35
CA SER A 60 -1.86 -6.57 -0.73
C SER A 60 -1.67 -5.56 -1.84
N ILE A 61 -2.49 -5.64 -2.88
CA ILE A 61 -2.61 -4.55 -3.85
C ILE A 61 -4.02 -3.99 -3.69
N THR A 62 -4.10 -2.78 -3.15
CA THR A 62 -5.41 -2.15 -2.93
C THR A 62 -6.10 -1.84 -4.27
N PRO A 63 -7.43 -1.90 -4.34
CA PRO A 63 -8.15 -1.60 -5.58
C PRO A 63 -7.86 -0.21 -6.18
N PRO A 64 -7.67 0.89 -5.40
CA PRO A 64 -7.29 2.18 -5.95
C PRO A 64 -5.93 2.14 -6.64
N LEU A 65 -4.95 1.46 -6.01
CA LEU A 65 -3.62 1.29 -6.59
C LEU A 65 -3.67 0.44 -7.87
N ALA A 66 -4.41 -0.66 -7.89
CA ALA A 66 -4.58 -1.48 -9.08
C ALA A 66 -5.20 -0.70 -10.25
N GLU A 67 -6.25 0.08 -9.97
CA GLU A 67 -6.89 0.94 -10.98
C GLU A 67 -5.90 1.98 -11.51
N MET A 68 -5.13 2.66 -10.65
CA MET A 68 -4.12 3.64 -11.06
C MET A 68 -2.96 3.03 -11.86
N LEU A 69 -2.43 1.86 -11.47
CA LEU A 69 -1.37 1.16 -12.20
C LEU A 69 -1.84 0.65 -13.57
N SER A 70 -3.14 0.53 -13.79
CA SER A 70 -3.74 0.16 -15.07
C SER A 70 -4.28 1.34 -15.88
N ASP A 71 -4.20 2.56 -15.35
CA ASP A 71 -4.76 3.74 -15.99
C ASP A 71 -3.81 4.29 -17.06
N ASN A 72 -4.29 4.36 -18.30
CA ASN A 72 -3.47 4.79 -19.43
C ASN A 72 -2.92 6.22 -19.26
N LEU A 73 -3.70 7.15 -18.70
CA LEU A 73 -3.25 8.53 -18.55
C LEU A 73 -2.11 8.60 -17.52
N LEU A 74 -2.28 7.96 -16.37
CA LEU A 74 -1.25 7.92 -15.33
C LEU A 74 0.00 7.21 -15.81
N MET A 75 -0.12 6.11 -16.57
CA MET A 75 1.05 5.41 -17.12
C MET A 75 1.77 6.23 -18.19
N GLU A 76 1.09 7.03 -19.01
CA GLU A 76 1.74 7.95 -19.94
C GLU A 76 2.47 9.09 -19.20
N LYS A 77 1.87 9.64 -18.13
CA LYS A 77 2.55 10.63 -17.27
C LYS A 77 3.77 10.02 -16.57
N PHE A 78 3.67 8.77 -16.09
CA PHE A 78 4.76 8.04 -15.49
C PHE A 78 5.94 7.85 -16.46
N LYS A 79 5.70 7.46 -17.71
CA LYS A 79 6.75 7.31 -18.74
C LYS A 79 7.51 8.63 -18.94
N LYS A 80 6.77 9.75 -19.05
CA LYS A 80 7.38 11.10 -19.16
C LYS A 80 8.20 11.45 -17.92
N TYR A 81 7.69 11.13 -16.72
CA TYR A 81 8.43 11.31 -15.47
C TYR A 81 9.75 10.53 -15.47
N LEU A 82 9.72 9.24 -15.85
CA LEU A 82 10.91 8.39 -15.89
C LEU A 82 11.96 8.91 -16.89
N ASP A 83 11.54 9.30 -18.10
CA ASP A 83 12.43 9.90 -19.10
C ASP A 83 13.06 11.20 -18.58
N LYS A 84 12.27 12.02 -17.90
CA LYS A 84 12.72 13.26 -17.28
C LYS A 84 13.78 13.02 -16.20
N MET A 85 13.63 11.98 -15.38
CA MET A 85 14.63 11.61 -14.37
C MET A 85 15.92 11.08 -15.00
N ILE A 86 15.84 10.32 -16.10
CA ILE A 86 17.02 9.88 -16.85
C ILE A 86 17.79 11.11 -17.37
N ILE A 87 17.11 12.07 -18.00
CA ILE A 87 17.73 13.32 -18.47
C ILE A 87 18.41 14.07 -17.32
N LEU A 88 17.76 14.16 -16.15
CA LEU A 88 18.34 14.81 -14.97
C LEU A 88 19.64 14.11 -14.54
N THR A 89 19.65 12.77 -14.47
CA THR A 89 20.86 12.03 -14.12
C THR A 89 21.99 12.20 -15.14
N GLU A 90 21.71 12.31 -16.44
CA GLU A 90 22.73 12.60 -17.46
C GLU A 90 23.34 13.99 -17.28
N LYS A 91 22.51 15.00 -16.95
CA LYS A 91 22.99 16.34 -16.59
C LYS A 91 23.83 16.31 -15.32
N GLU A 92 23.44 15.51 -14.34
CA GLU A 92 24.18 15.34 -13.09
C GLU A 92 25.54 14.66 -13.29
N ILE A 93 25.62 13.64 -14.15
CA ILE A 93 26.91 13.01 -14.53
C ILE A 93 27.85 14.05 -15.13
N SER A 94 27.33 14.94 -15.98
CA SER A 94 28.13 16.01 -16.58
C SER A 94 28.56 17.07 -15.56
N ARG A 95 27.65 17.48 -14.66
CA ARG A 95 27.89 18.48 -13.61
C ARG A 95 28.94 18.01 -12.60
N THR A 96 28.86 16.74 -12.21
CA THR A 96 29.71 16.15 -11.17
C THR A 96 31.03 15.57 -11.70
N LYS A 97 31.35 15.72 -13.00
CA LYS A 97 32.49 15.05 -13.65
C LYS A 97 33.84 15.21 -12.95
N ASP A 98 34.07 16.35 -12.29
CA ASP A 98 35.33 16.68 -11.62
C ASP A 98 35.34 16.24 -10.13
N ASP A 99 34.21 15.74 -9.61
CA ASP A 99 34.07 15.15 -8.29
C ASP A 99 33.84 13.64 -8.42
N ILE A 100 34.89 12.85 -8.17
CA ILE A 100 34.88 11.40 -8.38
C ILE A 100 33.77 10.72 -7.55
N GLN A 101 33.52 11.18 -6.32
CA GLN A 101 32.57 10.55 -5.41
C GLN A 101 31.14 10.81 -5.86
N PHE A 102 30.76 12.07 -6.13
CA PHE A 102 29.43 12.39 -6.60
C PHE A 102 29.18 11.95 -8.05
N ASN A 103 30.21 11.90 -8.89
CA ASN A 103 30.07 11.37 -10.25
C ASN A 103 29.70 9.89 -10.27
N LYS A 104 30.29 9.10 -9.36
CA LYS A 104 29.94 7.70 -9.19
C LYS A 104 28.47 7.55 -8.78
N LEU A 105 27.98 8.40 -7.87
CA LEU A 105 26.59 8.40 -7.45
C LEU A 105 25.62 8.82 -8.57
N ALA A 106 25.97 9.85 -9.36
CA ALA A 106 25.17 10.27 -10.51
C ALA A 106 25.03 9.14 -11.54
N LYS A 107 26.12 8.41 -11.81
CA LYS A 107 26.12 7.20 -12.66
C LYS A 107 25.28 6.08 -12.06
N PHE A 108 25.40 5.82 -10.76
CA PHE A 108 24.57 4.84 -10.05
C PHE A 108 23.06 5.10 -10.25
N TYR A 109 22.61 6.35 -10.09
CA TYR A 109 21.22 6.69 -10.33
C TYR A 109 20.81 6.55 -11.80
N ASN A 110 21.64 7.00 -12.74
CA ASN A 110 21.36 6.85 -14.18
C ASN A 110 21.20 5.38 -14.57
N GLU A 111 22.13 4.51 -14.17
CA GLU A 111 22.06 3.07 -14.39
C GLU A 111 20.80 2.46 -13.75
N ARG A 112 20.43 2.91 -12.56
CA ARG A 112 19.21 2.45 -11.88
C ARG A 112 17.96 2.82 -12.69
N PHE A 113 17.80 4.08 -13.11
CA PHE A 113 16.63 4.49 -13.89
C PHE A 113 16.56 3.80 -15.25
N LEU A 114 17.71 3.59 -15.91
CA LEU A 114 17.78 2.83 -17.16
C LEU A 114 17.35 1.37 -16.95
N LYS A 115 17.84 0.69 -15.91
CA LYS A 115 17.40 -0.68 -15.58
C LYS A 115 15.91 -0.76 -15.26
N ILE A 116 15.38 0.22 -14.52
CA ILE A 116 13.95 0.32 -14.23
C ILE A 116 13.15 0.49 -15.52
N LYS A 117 13.61 1.36 -16.43
CA LYS A 117 12.99 1.55 -17.74
C LYS A 117 13.02 0.26 -18.56
N ASP A 118 14.16 -0.39 -18.68
CA ASP A 118 14.30 -1.65 -19.42
C ASP A 118 13.40 -2.75 -18.86
N PHE A 119 13.32 -2.88 -17.52
CA PHE A 119 12.45 -3.85 -16.87
C PHE A 119 10.96 -3.52 -17.07
N PHE A 120 10.61 -2.24 -17.00
CA PHE A 120 9.24 -1.76 -17.23
C PHE A 120 8.77 -2.02 -18.66
N TYR A 121 9.57 -1.66 -19.67
CA TYR A 121 9.22 -1.87 -21.08
C TYR A 121 9.35 -3.33 -21.52
N GLY A 122 10.33 -4.06 -20.97
CA GLY A 122 10.59 -5.47 -21.26
C GLY A 122 9.70 -6.39 -20.45
N PHE A 123 10.20 -6.87 -19.31
CA PHE A 123 9.55 -7.92 -18.51
C PHE A 123 8.12 -7.57 -18.06
N LEU A 124 7.85 -6.30 -17.74
CA LEU A 124 6.53 -5.86 -17.29
C LEU A 124 5.60 -5.45 -18.44
N GLU A 125 6.08 -5.35 -19.68
CA GLU A 125 5.30 -4.91 -20.85
C GLU A 125 4.49 -3.61 -20.58
N GLN A 126 5.12 -2.65 -19.90
CA GLN A 126 4.57 -1.35 -19.50
C GLN A 126 3.38 -1.43 -18.52
N ASN A 127 3.22 -2.54 -17.79
CA ASN A 127 2.20 -2.69 -16.74
C ASN A 127 2.78 -3.41 -15.52
N VAL A 128 2.91 -2.68 -14.40
CA VAL A 128 3.47 -3.22 -13.15
C VAL A 128 2.71 -4.45 -12.63
N LEU A 129 1.39 -4.51 -12.86
CA LEU A 129 0.57 -5.65 -12.45
C LEU A 129 0.96 -6.96 -13.17
N ASN A 130 1.63 -6.89 -14.33
CA ASN A 130 2.13 -8.08 -15.03
C ASN A 130 3.17 -8.84 -14.20
N GLY A 131 4.08 -8.12 -13.54
CA GLY A 131 5.08 -8.75 -12.66
C GLY A 131 4.42 -9.42 -11.46
N TYR A 132 3.46 -8.76 -10.83
CA TYR A 132 2.69 -9.35 -9.73
C TYR A 132 1.93 -10.61 -10.16
N ARG A 133 1.23 -10.57 -11.31
CA ARG A 133 0.58 -11.75 -11.89
C ARG A 133 1.57 -12.89 -12.11
N TYR A 134 2.72 -12.60 -12.74
CA TYR A 134 3.76 -13.59 -13.01
C TYR A 134 4.23 -14.32 -11.75
N PHE A 135 4.64 -13.59 -10.72
CA PHE A 135 5.16 -14.20 -9.49
C PHE A 135 4.07 -14.92 -8.69
N ARG A 136 2.81 -14.47 -8.78
CA ARG A 136 1.67 -15.18 -8.19
C ARG A 136 1.39 -16.50 -8.89
N GLU A 137 1.34 -16.50 -10.23
CA GLU A 137 1.11 -17.72 -11.02
C GLU A 137 2.21 -18.77 -10.82
N LYS A 138 3.45 -18.31 -10.58
CA LYS A 138 4.57 -19.17 -10.19
C LYS A 138 4.52 -19.68 -8.74
N GLY A 139 3.62 -19.14 -7.92
CA GLY A 139 3.48 -19.47 -6.50
C GLY A 139 4.56 -18.88 -5.60
N TYR A 140 5.32 -17.89 -6.07
CA TYR A 140 6.31 -17.19 -5.24
C TYR A 140 5.67 -16.18 -4.29
N ILE A 141 4.58 -15.55 -4.71
CA ILE A 141 3.85 -14.60 -3.88
C ILE A 141 2.37 -14.92 -3.82
N GLU A 142 1.73 -14.54 -2.72
CA GLU A 142 0.28 -14.50 -2.59
C GLU A 142 -0.17 -13.04 -2.62
N ILE A 143 -1.08 -12.70 -3.53
CA ILE A 143 -1.65 -11.36 -3.63
C ILE A 143 -3.01 -11.36 -2.94
N ILE A 144 -3.23 -10.45 -2.00
CA ILE A 144 -4.52 -10.24 -1.35
C ILE A 144 -5.15 -8.92 -1.78
N THR A 145 -6.46 -8.80 -1.60
CA THR A 145 -7.17 -7.54 -1.86
C THR A 145 -7.18 -6.64 -0.62
N CYS A 146 -7.76 -5.46 -0.75
CA CYS A 146 -8.16 -4.57 0.36
C CYS A 146 -9.55 -4.02 0.04
N ASN A 147 -10.28 -3.54 1.04
CA ASN A 147 -11.59 -2.95 0.79
C ASN A 147 -11.51 -1.74 -0.18
N ALA A 148 -12.56 -1.55 -0.98
CA ALA A 148 -12.56 -0.85 -2.28
C ALA A 148 -11.73 0.43 -2.33
N THR A 149 -11.90 1.36 -1.41
CA THR A 149 -11.14 2.62 -1.41
C THR A 149 -10.33 2.81 -0.16
N HIS A 150 -9.92 1.70 0.47
CA HIS A 150 -9.25 1.72 1.77
C HIS A 150 -10.08 2.49 2.83
N GLY A 151 -11.41 2.43 2.72
CA GLY A 151 -12.29 3.09 3.67
C GLY A 151 -12.23 2.47 5.06
N PHE A 152 -12.29 3.32 6.10
CA PHE A 152 -12.15 2.89 7.50
C PHE A 152 -13.43 2.22 8.01
N LEU A 153 -13.54 0.90 7.77
CA LEU A 153 -14.78 0.12 7.91
C LEU A 153 -15.50 0.27 9.27
N PRO A 154 -14.82 0.33 10.44
CA PRO A 154 -15.52 0.52 11.71
C PRO A 154 -16.37 1.77 11.76
N LEU A 155 -15.94 2.87 11.14
CA LEU A 155 -16.68 4.14 11.13
C LEU A 155 -17.74 4.21 10.02
N LEU A 156 -17.66 3.33 9.03
CA LEU A 156 -18.69 3.16 7.99
C LEU A 156 -19.82 2.21 8.44
N SER A 157 -19.58 1.39 9.48
CA SER A 157 -20.48 0.33 9.94
C SER A 157 -21.89 0.78 10.36
N ILE A 158 -22.10 2.08 10.57
CA ILE A 158 -23.43 2.68 10.77
C ILE A 158 -24.38 2.33 9.60
N ASN A 159 -23.85 2.24 8.37
CA ASN A 159 -24.58 1.72 7.22
C ASN A 159 -23.89 0.45 6.70
N GLN A 160 -24.52 -0.70 6.96
CA GLN A 160 -23.95 -2.00 6.58
C GLN A 160 -23.74 -2.15 5.07
N ASN A 161 -24.57 -1.51 4.22
CA ASN A 161 -24.40 -1.56 2.77
C ASN A 161 -23.14 -0.82 2.31
N ALA A 162 -22.73 0.24 3.02
CA ALA A 162 -21.46 0.92 2.73
C ALA A 162 -20.26 0.00 2.97
N VAL A 163 -20.25 -0.76 4.07
CA VAL A 163 -19.21 -1.75 4.35
C VAL A 163 -19.28 -2.90 3.35
N GLU A 164 -20.47 -3.39 3.05
CA GLU A 164 -20.68 -4.50 2.11
C GLU A 164 -20.20 -4.14 0.69
N ALA A 165 -20.53 -2.93 0.21
CA ALA A 165 -20.07 -2.41 -1.07
C ALA A 165 -18.53 -2.34 -1.15
N GLN A 166 -17.88 -1.87 -0.09
CA GLN A 166 -16.42 -1.81 0.01
C GLN A 166 -15.78 -3.21 -0.17
N ILE A 167 -16.34 -4.26 0.43
CA ILE A 167 -15.82 -5.64 0.29
C ILE A 167 -16.17 -6.22 -1.09
N LYS A 168 -17.41 -6.07 -1.53
CA LYS A 168 -17.90 -6.63 -2.80
C LYS A 168 -17.12 -6.10 -3.99
N ILE A 169 -16.94 -4.78 -4.06
CA ILE A 169 -16.23 -4.11 -5.15
C ILE A 169 -14.76 -4.50 -5.15
N ALA A 170 -14.14 -4.61 -3.96
CA ALA A 170 -12.76 -5.09 -3.83
C ALA A 170 -12.55 -6.50 -4.39
N VAL A 171 -13.47 -7.42 -4.14
CA VAL A 171 -13.42 -8.80 -4.66
C VAL A 171 -13.59 -8.81 -6.19
N LYS A 172 -14.54 -8.03 -6.72
CA LYS A 172 -14.71 -7.88 -8.18
C LYS A 172 -13.48 -7.26 -8.84
N ASN A 173 -12.91 -6.22 -8.24
CA ASN A 173 -11.72 -5.55 -8.74
C ASN A 173 -10.51 -6.47 -8.75
N TYR A 174 -10.28 -7.22 -7.67
CA TYR A 174 -9.22 -8.23 -7.62
C TYR A 174 -9.40 -9.27 -8.74
N GLN A 175 -10.63 -9.78 -8.94
CA GLN A 175 -10.91 -10.75 -9.99
C GLN A 175 -10.65 -10.20 -11.39
N LYS A 176 -10.96 -8.91 -11.64
CA LYS A 176 -10.64 -8.23 -12.90
C LYS A 176 -9.14 -8.26 -13.21
N TYR A 177 -8.28 -8.03 -12.21
CA TYR A 177 -6.83 -7.93 -12.42
C TYR A 177 -6.06 -9.24 -12.26
N PHE A 178 -6.54 -10.19 -11.45
CA PHE A 178 -5.80 -11.42 -11.12
C PHE A 178 -6.53 -12.72 -11.52
N GLY A 179 -7.74 -12.61 -12.10
CA GLY A 179 -8.47 -13.71 -12.75
C GLY A 179 -9.23 -14.65 -11.80
N GLU A 180 -9.04 -14.54 -10.49
CA GLU A 180 -9.75 -15.35 -9.48
C GLU A 180 -10.23 -14.49 -8.30
N LYS A 181 -11.00 -15.06 -7.38
CA LYS A 181 -11.40 -14.36 -6.15
C LYS A 181 -10.23 -14.35 -5.14
N PRO A 182 -10.00 -13.25 -4.41
CA PRO A 182 -8.98 -13.22 -3.38
C PRO A 182 -9.36 -14.12 -2.20
N LYS A 183 -8.40 -14.91 -1.71
CA LYS A 183 -8.59 -15.69 -0.47
C LYS A 183 -8.41 -14.83 0.78
N GLY A 184 -7.48 -13.89 0.73
CA GLY A 184 -7.17 -12.98 1.83
C GLY A 184 -7.61 -11.55 1.58
N ILE A 185 -7.80 -10.81 2.67
CA ILE A 185 -7.99 -9.36 2.64
C ILE A 185 -7.10 -8.66 3.66
N TRP A 186 -6.48 -7.56 3.23
CA TRP A 186 -5.98 -6.54 4.14
C TRP A 186 -7.14 -5.61 4.47
N LEU A 187 -7.56 -5.56 5.74
CA LEU A 187 -8.53 -4.55 6.17
C LEU A 187 -7.80 -3.22 6.26
N ALA A 188 -8.36 -2.15 5.69
CA ALA A 188 -7.78 -0.82 5.80
C ALA A 188 -7.39 -0.54 7.25
N GLU A 189 -6.10 -0.29 7.48
CA GLU A 189 -5.53 0.00 8.80
C GLU A 189 -5.60 -1.14 9.84
N CYS A 190 -5.71 -2.40 9.38
CA CYS A 190 -6.09 -3.53 10.22
C CYS A 190 -7.35 -3.24 11.07
N ALA A 191 -8.23 -2.35 10.59
CA ALA A 191 -9.33 -1.81 11.37
C ALA A 191 -10.50 -2.80 11.41
N TYR A 192 -10.74 -3.36 12.59
CA TYR A 192 -11.74 -4.40 12.81
C TYR A 192 -12.77 -4.00 13.85
N TYR A 193 -14.00 -4.49 13.67
CA TYR A 193 -15.09 -4.43 14.63
C TYR A 193 -15.84 -5.76 14.64
N ASP A 194 -16.50 -6.09 15.77
CA ASP A 194 -17.25 -7.34 15.95
C ASP A 194 -18.37 -7.45 14.91
N GLY A 195 -18.39 -8.55 14.15
CA GLY A 195 -19.37 -8.82 13.08
C GLY A 195 -18.89 -8.55 11.66
N LEU A 196 -17.74 -7.90 11.46
CA LEU A 196 -17.17 -7.69 10.12
C LEU A 196 -16.85 -9.02 9.41
N ASP A 197 -16.45 -10.04 10.16
CA ASP A 197 -16.17 -11.39 9.67
C ASP A 197 -17.37 -12.05 8.97
N LYS A 198 -18.60 -11.73 9.36
CA LYS A 198 -19.80 -12.21 8.63
C LYS A 198 -19.86 -11.68 7.20
N ILE A 199 -19.51 -10.40 7.02
CA ILE A 199 -19.48 -9.76 5.71
C ILE A 199 -18.34 -10.37 4.89
N LEU A 200 -17.15 -10.52 5.48
CA LEU A 200 -16.02 -11.18 4.82
C LEU A 200 -16.38 -12.59 4.35
N LYS A 201 -17.08 -13.38 5.19
CA LYS A 201 -17.48 -14.76 4.88
C LYS A 201 -18.43 -14.81 3.69
N LYS A 202 -19.36 -13.86 3.60
CA LYS A 202 -20.33 -13.73 2.50
C LYS A 202 -19.65 -13.54 1.13
N TYR A 203 -18.42 -13.02 1.10
CA TYR A 203 -17.64 -12.82 -0.13
C TYR A 203 -16.46 -13.79 -0.26
N ASP A 204 -16.54 -14.95 0.39
CA ASP A 204 -15.56 -16.04 0.28
C ASP A 204 -14.14 -15.63 0.73
N ILE A 205 -14.01 -14.62 1.60
CA ILE A 205 -12.72 -14.31 2.23
C ILE A 205 -12.43 -15.33 3.33
N GLU A 206 -11.23 -15.89 3.28
CA GLU A 206 -10.76 -16.96 4.16
C GLU A 206 -9.91 -16.43 5.32
N TYR A 207 -9.20 -15.30 5.13
CA TYR A 207 -8.38 -14.71 6.19
C TYR A 207 -8.15 -13.20 6.08
N PHE A 208 -7.76 -12.59 7.21
CA PHE A 208 -7.33 -11.20 7.32
C PHE A 208 -6.26 -11.00 8.41
N PHE A 209 -5.78 -9.77 8.54
CA PHE A 209 -4.74 -9.39 9.51
C PHE A 209 -5.28 -8.41 10.56
N LEU A 210 -4.73 -8.52 11.77
CA LEU A 210 -5.03 -7.66 12.91
C LEU A 210 -3.73 -7.19 13.58
N ASP A 211 -3.81 -6.05 14.27
CA ASP A 211 -2.76 -5.71 15.23
C ASP A 211 -2.75 -6.70 16.41
N SER A 212 -1.60 -6.78 17.08
CA SER A 212 -1.32 -7.69 18.18
C SER A 212 -2.45 -7.71 19.22
N HIS A 213 -2.92 -6.53 19.63
CA HIS A 213 -3.92 -6.41 20.69
C HIS A 213 -5.33 -6.84 20.26
N GLY A 214 -5.65 -6.78 18.95
CA GLY A 214 -6.90 -7.31 18.40
C GLY A 214 -7.02 -8.83 18.60
N ILE A 215 -5.87 -9.53 18.58
CA ILE A 215 -5.77 -10.96 18.90
C ILE A 215 -5.66 -11.18 20.40
N ILE A 216 -4.69 -10.55 21.07
CA ILE A 216 -4.35 -10.80 22.48
C ILE A 216 -5.54 -10.54 23.41
N TYR A 217 -6.36 -9.53 23.13
CA TYR A 217 -7.57 -9.25 23.92
C TYR A 217 -8.82 -9.98 23.42
N GLY A 218 -8.66 -10.96 22.53
CA GLY A 218 -9.73 -11.81 22.05
C GLY A 218 -10.37 -12.65 23.16
N LYS A 219 -11.60 -13.12 22.91
CA LYS A 219 -12.37 -13.96 23.86
C LYS A 219 -12.80 -15.29 23.22
N PRO A 220 -12.41 -16.46 23.78
CA PRO A 220 -11.47 -16.64 24.89
C PRO A 220 -10.05 -16.17 24.53
N ALA A 221 -9.16 -16.06 25.52
CA ALA A 221 -7.78 -15.64 25.28
C ALA A 221 -7.08 -16.59 24.30
N PRO A 222 -6.31 -16.06 23.32
CA PRO A 222 -5.60 -16.89 22.34
C PRO A 222 -4.47 -17.67 23.00
N ILE A 223 -4.47 -19.00 22.90
CA ILE A 223 -3.51 -19.88 23.57
C ILE A 223 -2.06 -19.68 23.09
N TYR A 224 -1.88 -19.25 21.84
CA TYR A 224 -0.57 -19.02 21.22
C TYR A 224 -0.29 -17.54 20.94
N GLY A 225 -1.07 -16.63 21.55
CA GLY A 225 -0.96 -15.21 21.27
C GLY A 225 -1.11 -14.92 19.78
N VAL A 226 -0.13 -14.21 19.20
CA VAL A 226 -0.07 -13.85 17.78
C VAL A 226 0.71 -14.85 16.91
N PHE A 227 1.26 -15.92 17.52
CA PHE A 227 2.20 -16.83 16.85
C PHE A 227 1.54 -18.04 16.17
N ALA A 228 0.21 -18.05 16.15
CA ALA A 228 -0.65 -18.88 15.32
C ALA A 228 -1.93 -18.06 15.03
N PRO A 229 -2.59 -18.25 13.87
CA PRO A 229 -3.87 -17.61 13.63
C PRO A 229 -4.95 -18.14 14.58
N ILE A 230 -5.97 -17.33 14.79
CA ILE A 230 -7.25 -17.79 15.35
C ILE A 230 -8.26 -17.97 14.21
N TYR A 231 -9.33 -18.72 14.47
CA TYR A 231 -10.56 -18.61 13.67
C TYR A 231 -11.58 -17.74 14.38
N THR A 232 -12.26 -16.87 13.64
CA THR A 232 -13.48 -16.22 14.15
C THR A 232 -14.60 -17.24 14.25
N LYS A 233 -15.75 -16.85 14.84
CA LYS A 233 -16.93 -17.72 14.91
C LYS A 233 -17.49 -18.10 13.55
N GLU A 234 -17.26 -17.24 12.54
CA GLU A 234 -17.66 -17.46 11.14
C GLU A 234 -16.65 -18.32 10.36
N GLY A 235 -15.56 -18.76 11.01
CA GLY A 235 -14.55 -19.64 10.43
C GLY A 235 -13.53 -18.94 9.53
N ILE A 236 -13.32 -17.63 9.72
CA ILE A 236 -12.30 -16.86 9.00
C ILE A 236 -11.04 -16.77 9.85
N ALA A 237 -9.86 -16.97 9.26
CA ALA A 237 -8.61 -16.84 9.98
C ALA A 237 -8.24 -15.37 10.23
N ALA A 238 -7.80 -15.05 11.45
CA ALA A 238 -7.19 -13.75 11.75
C ALA A 238 -5.73 -13.96 12.19
N PHE A 239 -4.81 -13.35 11.46
CA PHE A 239 -3.38 -13.35 11.76
C PHE A 239 -3.00 -12.11 12.56
N GLY A 240 -2.27 -12.27 13.66
CA GLY A 240 -1.80 -11.16 14.48
C GLY A 240 -0.41 -10.69 14.09
N ARG A 241 -0.20 -9.37 14.01
CA ARG A 241 1.12 -8.76 13.87
C ARG A 241 2.05 -9.19 15.01
N ASP A 242 3.28 -9.58 14.69
CA ASP A 242 4.32 -9.83 15.70
C ASP A 242 5.02 -8.51 16.09
N PRO A 243 4.96 -8.08 17.37
CA PRO A 243 5.52 -6.81 17.79
C PRO A 243 7.06 -6.75 17.72
N GLU A 244 7.76 -7.89 17.88
CA GLU A 244 9.23 -7.91 17.86
C GLU A 244 9.80 -7.65 16.46
N SER A 245 9.23 -8.30 15.43
CA SER A 245 9.62 -8.06 14.04
C SER A 245 9.24 -6.67 13.58
N SER A 246 8.06 -6.17 13.95
CA SER A 246 7.68 -4.78 13.68
C SER A 246 8.71 -3.81 14.26
N LYS A 247 9.06 -3.93 15.54
CA LYS A 247 9.99 -2.98 16.18
C LYS A 247 11.35 -2.89 15.49
N GLN A 248 11.91 -4.03 15.07
CA GLN A 248 13.24 -4.08 14.43
C GLN A 248 13.29 -3.44 13.04
N VAL A 249 12.16 -3.35 12.33
CA VAL A 249 12.11 -2.84 10.96
C VAL A 249 11.44 -1.47 10.88
N TRP A 250 10.35 -1.23 11.63
CA TRP A 250 9.56 0.01 11.57
C TRP A 250 10.18 1.20 12.30
N SER A 251 11.03 0.96 13.30
CA SER A 251 11.58 2.05 14.10
C SER A 251 12.70 2.77 13.36
N SER A 252 12.53 4.06 13.07
CA SER A 252 13.61 4.89 12.50
C SER A 252 14.74 5.19 13.49
N LYS A 253 14.53 4.92 14.79
CA LYS A 253 15.52 5.15 15.86
C LYS A 253 16.22 3.87 16.32
N GLU A 254 15.49 2.77 16.37
CA GLU A 254 15.97 1.49 16.92
C GLU A 254 16.01 0.38 15.88
N GLY A 255 15.42 0.61 14.70
CA GLY A 255 15.34 -0.36 13.60
C GLY A 255 16.36 -0.09 12.51
N TYR A 256 16.48 -1.05 11.60
CA TYR A 256 17.49 -1.03 10.54
C TYR A 256 17.47 0.23 9.66
N PRO A 257 16.31 0.79 9.23
CA PRO A 257 16.29 1.95 8.34
C PRO A 257 17.06 3.18 8.84
N GLY A 258 17.32 3.27 10.15
CA GLY A 258 18.09 4.37 10.75
C GLY A 258 19.61 4.24 10.68
N ASP A 259 20.17 3.18 10.08
CA ASP A 259 21.63 2.98 10.03
C ASP A 259 22.34 4.08 9.25
N PHE A 260 23.47 4.51 9.77
CA PHE A 260 24.20 5.67 9.27
C PHE A 260 24.78 5.47 7.87
N ASN A 261 24.83 4.24 7.36
CA ASN A 261 25.27 3.92 6.01
C ASN A 261 24.14 3.96 4.96
N TYR A 262 22.87 4.02 5.37
CA TYR A 262 21.75 4.05 4.45
C TYR A 262 21.48 5.45 3.89
N ARG A 263 20.88 5.49 2.70
CA ARG A 263 20.50 6.71 1.98
C ARG A 263 19.62 7.60 2.87
N ASP A 264 19.99 8.85 3.02
CA ASP A 264 19.16 9.84 3.71
C ASP A 264 17.98 10.24 2.82
N PHE A 265 16.77 10.08 3.33
CA PHE A 265 15.54 10.41 2.60
C PHE A 265 15.36 11.92 2.39
N TYR A 266 15.80 12.74 3.35
CA TYR A 266 15.46 14.16 3.43
C TYR A 266 16.45 15.07 2.67
N ARG A 267 17.60 14.55 2.23
CA ARG A 267 18.59 15.33 1.48
C ARG A 267 18.60 14.97 -0.01
N ASP A 268 18.08 15.87 -0.83
CA ASP A 268 17.78 15.64 -2.24
C ASP A 268 18.21 16.85 -3.09
N ILE A 269 18.68 16.58 -4.30
CA ILE A 269 19.20 17.65 -5.18
C ILE A 269 18.14 18.69 -5.58
N GLY A 270 16.85 18.34 -5.48
CA GLY A 270 15.73 19.28 -5.65
C GLY A 270 15.75 20.44 -4.66
N PHE A 271 16.36 20.24 -3.49
CA PHE A 271 16.53 21.26 -2.46
C PHE A 271 17.94 21.85 -2.43
N ASP A 272 18.96 21.02 -2.70
CA ASP A 272 20.37 21.41 -2.56
C ASP A 272 20.91 22.24 -3.75
N LEU A 273 20.48 21.95 -4.99
CA LEU A 273 21.08 22.57 -6.18
C LEU A 273 20.51 23.95 -6.51
N ASP A 274 21.27 24.71 -7.28
CA ASP A 274 20.88 26.01 -7.79
C ASP A 274 19.51 25.95 -8.50
N PHE A 275 18.69 26.99 -8.29
CA PHE A 275 17.33 27.02 -8.79
C PHE A 275 17.28 26.97 -10.32
N ASP A 276 18.12 27.76 -11.01
CA ASP A 276 18.10 27.82 -12.48
C ASP A 276 18.51 26.50 -13.12
N TYR A 277 19.35 25.71 -12.44
CA TYR A 277 19.74 24.38 -12.87
C TYR A 277 18.60 23.35 -12.76
N ILE A 278 17.88 23.37 -11.64
CA ILE A 278 16.90 22.35 -11.28
C ILE A 278 15.45 22.71 -11.64
N LYS A 279 15.17 23.96 -12.03
CA LYS A 279 13.82 24.50 -12.28
C LYS A 279 12.93 23.60 -13.14
N ASP A 280 13.50 23.01 -14.19
CA ASP A 280 12.75 22.19 -15.13
C ASP A 280 12.37 20.82 -14.55
N PHE A 281 12.94 20.44 -13.41
CA PHE A 281 12.80 19.14 -12.74
C PHE A 281 12.02 19.18 -11.43
N ILE A 282 11.74 20.37 -10.91
CA ILE A 282 10.87 20.59 -9.74
C ILE A 282 9.45 20.98 -10.17
N SER A 283 8.62 21.44 -9.23
CA SER A 283 7.26 21.86 -9.52
C SER A 283 7.24 23.05 -10.51
N PRO A 284 6.33 23.07 -11.51
CA PRO A 284 6.25 24.16 -12.49
C PRO A 284 5.97 25.55 -11.92
N ASP A 285 5.40 25.63 -10.71
CA ASP A 285 5.17 26.89 -9.97
C ASP A 285 6.42 27.39 -9.24
N GLY A 286 7.55 26.68 -9.35
CA GLY A 286 8.83 27.03 -8.74
C GLY A 286 9.01 26.51 -7.32
N HIS A 287 8.05 25.78 -6.75
CA HIS A 287 8.25 25.11 -5.47
C HIS A 287 9.26 23.96 -5.62
N ARG A 288 10.24 23.93 -4.71
CA ARG A 288 11.22 22.84 -4.63
C ARG A 288 10.54 21.59 -4.10
N VAL A 289 10.81 20.47 -4.75
CA VAL A 289 10.25 19.15 -4.44
C VAL A 289 11.36 18.10 -4.52
N TYR A 290 11.10 16.91 -4.00
CA TYR A 290 12.02 15.79 -4.15
C TYR A 290 12.14 15.40 -5.63
N THR A 291 13.38 15.14 -6.06
CA THR A 291 13.67 14.59 -7.40
C THR A 291 13.86 13.07 -7.37
N GLY A 292 14.11 12.51 -6.18
CA GLY A 292 14.46 11.09 -6.00
C GLY A 292 15.97 10.82 -6.14
N ILE A 293 16.75 11.82 -6.55
CA ILE A 293 18.22 11.73 -6.61
C ILE A 293 18.79 12.32 -5.31
N LYS A 294 19.20 11.41 -4.42
CA LYS A 294 19.65 11.73 -3.06
C LYS A 294 21.07 11.20 -2.86
N TYR A 295 22.04 12.09 -2.66
CA TYR A 295 23.47 11.71 -2.66
C TYR A 295 24.08 11.50 -1.29
N TYR A 296 23.31 11.61 -0.22
CA TYR A 296 23.84 11.57 1.14
C TYR A 296 23.30 10.38 1.90
N LYS A 297 24.08 9.92 2.88
CA LYS A 297 23.66 8.89 3.84
C LYS A 297 23.23 9.54 5.15
N ILE A 298 22.58 8.75 6.00
CA ILE A 298 22.08 9.23 7.29
C ILE A 298 23.19 9.79 8.18
N THR A 299 24.42 9.25 8.14
CA THR A 299 25.65 9.71 8.85
C THR A 299 25.59 9.69 10.39
N GLY A 300 24.42 9.91 10.99
CA GLY A 300 24.25 10.05 12.43
C GLY A 300 23.29 11.20 12.77
N ASN A 301 23.29 11.58 14.04
CA ASN A 301 22.58 12.77 14.52
C ASN A 301 23.45 14.01 14.29
N VAL A 302 23.56 14.42 13.02
CA VAL A 302 24.33 15.57 12.55
C VAL A 302 23.43 16.50 11.73
N ASP A 303 23.84 17.76 11.59
CA ASP A 303 23.12 18.73 10.77
C ASP A 303 23.12 18.32 9.28
N LEU A 304 22.14 18.78 8.50
CA LEU A 304 22.01 18.41 7.09
C LEU A 304 23.28 18.68 6.28
N GLY A 305 23.98 19.79 6.55
CA GLY A 305 25.23 20.15 5.88
C GLY A 305 26.41 19.23 6.20
N GLU A 306 26.35 18.50 7.32
CA GLU A 306 27.38 17.58 7.79
C GLU A 306 27.13 16.13 7.34
N LYS A 307 26.00 15.86 6.68
CA LYS A 307 25.75 14.53 6.09
C LYS A 307 26.84 14.22 5.06
N GLU A 308 27.35 13.00 5.12
CA GLU A 308 28.41 12.51 4.25
C GLU A 308 27.81 11.91 2.98
N PRO A 309 28.55 11.85 1.86
CA PRO A 309 28.04 11.25 0.65
C PRO A 309 27.76 9.75 0.84
N TYR A 310 26.67 9.30 0.21
CA TYR A 310 26.22 7.93 0.21
C TYR A 310 27.21 7.01 -0.51
N ILE A 311 27.39 5.79 0.00
CA ILE A 311 28.27 4.77 -0.58
C ILE A 311 27.45 3.50 -0.81
N PRO A 312 26.93 3.26 -2.03
CA PRO A 312 26.03 2.15 -2.33
C PRO A 312 26.56 0.79 -1.89
N GLU A 313 27.88 0.56 -2.02
CA GLU A 313 28.49 -0.72 -1.63
C GLU A 313 28.41 -0.98 -0.12
N ASN A 314 28.65 0.05 0.71
CA ASN A 314 28.58 -0.09 2.16
C ASN A 314 27.14 -0.34 2.62
N ALA A 315 26.19 0.37 2.01
CA ALA A 315 24.78 0.22 2.28
C ALA A 315 24.26 -1.18 1.89
N TYR A 316 24.71 -1.71 0.75
CA TYR A 316 24.42 -3.09 0.32
C TYR A 316 24.92 -4.12 1.34
N LEU A 317 26.19 -4.02 1.75
CA LEU A 317 26.77 -4.91 2.78
C LEU A 317 26.03 -4.78 4.12
N LYS A 318 25.59 -3.57 4.47
CA LYS A 318 24.81 -3.34 5.69
C LYS A 318 23.42 -3.97 5.61
N ALA A 319 22.76 -3.94 4.46
CA ALA A 319 21.50 -4.66 4.23
C ALA A 319 21.65 -6.17 4.40
N GLU A 320 22.76 -6.75 3.94
CA GLU A 320 23.08 -8.16 4.19
C GLU A 320 23.27 -8.45 5.69
N GLU A 321 24.04 -7.63 6.40
CA GLU A 321 24.26 -7.77 7.85
C GLU A 321 22.93 -7.72 8.62
N HIS A 322 22.07 -6.75 8.31
CA HIS A 322 20.76 -6.61 8.94
C HIS A 322 19.83 -7.78 8.60
N ALA A 323 19.86 -8.29 7.37
CA ALA A 323 19.10 -9.48 6.99
C ALA A 323 19.51 -10.72 7.81
N LEU A 324 20.82 -10.92 7.99
CA LEU A 324 21.36 -11.99 8.84
C LEU A 324 20.97 -11.82 10.31
N HIS A 325 21.01 -10.58 10.83
CA HIS A 325 20.58 -10.28 12.18
C HIS A 325 19.07 -10.52 12.39
N PHE A 326 18.23 -10.13 11.43
CA PHE A 326 16.79 -10.41 11.46
C PHE A 326 16.53 -11.92 11.44
N HIS A 327 17.18 -12.66 10.54
CA HIS A 327 17.10 -14.13 10.50
C HIS A 327 17.46 -14.75 11.85
N PHE A 328 18.61 -14.38 12.43
CA PHE A 328 19.06 -14.88 13.72
C PHE A 328 18.06 -14.55 14.84
N SER A 329 17.57 -13.31 14.89
CA SER A 329 16.59 -12.86 15.88
C SER A 329 15.31 -13.69 15.81
N ARG A 330 14.76 -13.88 14.61
CA ARG A 330 13.54 -14.68 14.38
C ARG A 330 13.77 -16.16 14.69
N GLU A 331 14.96 -16.68 14.42
CA GLU A 331 15.31 -18.07 14.77
C GLU A 331 15.27 -18.25 16.28
N LYS A 332 15.87 -17.33 17.06
CA LYS A 332 15.83 -17.37 18.52
C LYS A 332 14.43 -17.18 19.08
N GLN A 333 13.64 -16.29 18.49
CA GLN A 333 12.23 -16.13 18.85
C GLN A 333 11.46 -17.44 18.65
N ILE A 334 11.59 -18.08 17.48
CA ILE A 334 10.96 -19.37 17.18
C ILE A 334 11.44 -20.49 18.12
N GLU A 335 12.74 -20.57 18.42
CA GLU A 335 13.30 -21.55 19.37
C GLU A 335 12.70 -21.41 20.77
N TYR A 336 12.48 -20.17 21.22
CA TYR A 336 11.84 -19.90 22.50
C TYR A 336 10.35 -20.29 22.47
N LEU A 337 9.60 -19.82 21.47
CA LEU A 337 8.17 -20.07 21.33
C LEU A 337 7.83 -21.55 21.16
N SER A 338 8.67 -22.31 20.46
CA SER A 338 8.47 -23.74 20.23
C SER A 338 8.40 -24.56 21.53
N LYS A 339 8.89 -24.04 22.67
CA LYS A 339 8.79 -24.71 23.98
C LYS A 339 7.39 -24.65 24.58
N PHE A 340 6.55 -23.73 24.11
CA PHE A 340 5.21 -23.44 24.65
C PHE A 340 4.09 -23.75 23.66
N MET A 341 4.42 -24.27 22.47
CA MET A 341 3.47 -24.53 21.39
C MET A 341 3.52 -26.00 20.99
N ASP A 342 2.35 -26.56 20.64
CA ASP A 342 2.23 -27.92 20.09
C ASP A 342 2.50 -27.98 18.58
N ARG A 343 2.75 -26.82 17.98
CA ARG A 343 2.97 -26.60 16.55
C ARG A 343 4.14 -25.66 16.34
N LYS A 344 4.62 -25.62 15.09
CA LYS A 344 5.70 -24.70 14.70
C LYS A 344 5.19 -23.25 14.79
N PRO A 345 5.87 -22.36 15.52
CA PRO A 345 5.48 -20.95 15.60
C PRO A 345 5.50 -20.28 14.22
N LEU A 346 4.57 -19.35 14.03
CA LEU A 346 4.49 -18.46 12.89
C LEU A 346 4.81 -17.03 13.32
N ILE A 347 5.78 -16.40 12.67
CA ILE A 347 6.05 -14.97 12.83
C ILE A 347 5.43 -14.21 11.66
N VAL A 348 4.41 -13.39 11.92
CA VAL A 348 3.74 -12.56 10.91
C VAL A 348 4.30 -11.15 10.97
N SER A 349 4.94 -10.70 9.89
CA SER A 349 5.60 -9.40 9.80
C SER A 349 4.96 -8.53 8.72
N PRO A 350 3.86 -7.83 9.04
CA PRO A 350 3.20 -6.90 8.14
C PRO A 350 3.84 -5.50 8.17
N TYR A 351 3.96 -4.91 6.99
CA TYR A 351 4.68 -3.68 6.72
C TYR A 351 4.03 -2.94 5.56
N ASP A 352 3.97 -1.61 5.58
CA ASP A 352 3.75 -0.81 4.36
C ASP A 352 4.82 -1.14 3.31
N ALA A 353 4.40 -1.36 2.06
CA ALA A 353 5.32 -1.72 0.99
C ALA A 353 6.32 -0.58 0.73
N GLU A 354 5.85 0.67 0.86
CA GLU A 354 6.61 1.89 0.66
C GLU A 354 7.78 2.04 1.65
N LEU A 355 7.81 1.27 2.76
CA LEU A 355 9.06 1.19 3.53
C LEU A 355 10.19 0.66 2.67
N PHE A 356 9.96 -0.40 1.88
CA PHE A 356 11.00 -1.11 1.16
C PHE A 356 11.31 -0.44 -0.18
N GLY A 357 12.10 0.62 -0.11
CA GLY A 357 12.74 1.26 -1.26
C GLY A 357 12.50 2.78 -1.32
N HIS A 358 11.33 3.24 -0.85
CA HIS A 358 11.05 4.68 -0.78
C HIS A 358 11.60 5.29 0.51
N TRP A 359 11.01 4.94 1.66
CA TRP A 359 11.47 5.43 2.97
C TRP A 359 12.81 4.84 3.38
N TRP A 360 13.01 3.54 3.11
CA TRP A 360 14.28 2.83 3.31
C TRP A 360 14.77 2.31 1.96
N PHE A 361 15.71 3.04 1.35
CA PHE A 361 16.18 2.79 -0.01
C PHE A 361 16.70 1.38 -0.26
N GLU A 362 17.37 0.82 0.73
CA GLU A 362 17.99 -0.50 0.70
C GLU A 362 17.03 -1.61 1.14
N GLY A 363 15.77 -1.29 1.44
CA GLY A 363 14.77 -2.27 1.84
C GLY A 363 14.59 -3.45 0.88
N PRO A 364 14.53 -3.25 -0.46
CA PRO A 364 14.49 -4.36 -1.40
C PRO A 364 15.74 -5.25 -1.34
N GLU A 365 16.92 -4.68 -1.10
CA GLU A 365 18.17 -5.43 -0.92
C GLU A 365 18.14 -6.23 0.39
N PHE A 366 17.62 -5.65 1.47
CA PHE A 366 17.43 -6.37 2.73
C PHE A 366 16.52 -7.59 2.55
N LEU A 367 15.37 -7.45 1.87
CA LEU A 367 14.48 -8.58 1.62
C LEU A 367 15.14 -9.65 0.76
N TYR A 368 15.87 -9.25 -0.28
CA TYR A 368 16.66 -10.16 -1.12
C TYR A 368 17.67 -10.96 -0.29
N HIS A 369 18.48 -10.29 0.53
CA HIS A 369 19.45 -10.97 1.40
C HIS A 369 18.77 -11.84 2.47
N LEU A 370 17.61 -11.42 2.99
CA LEU A 370 16.87 -12.18 3.99
C LEU A 370 16.34 -13.49 3.41
N PHE A 371 15.76 -13.47 2.20
CA PHE A 371 15.35 -14.71 1.52
C PHE A 371 16.53 -15.63 1.22
N LYS A 372 17.68 -15.09 0.81
CA LYS A 372 18.90 -15.88 0.64
C LYS A 372 19.39 -16.49 1.95
N ALA A 373 19.34 -15.76 3.05
CA ALA A 373 19.68 -16.28 4.37
C ALA A 373 18.72 -17.41 4.79
N LEU A 374 17.41 -17.22 4.60
CA LEU A 374 16.38 -18.22 4.90
C LEU A 374 16.61 -19.52 4.11
N ASP A 375 16.86 -19.43 2.80
CA ASP A 375 17.14 -20.60 1.96
C ASP A 375 18.47 -21.25 2.30
N LYS A 376 19.52 -20.48 2.62
CA LYS A 376 20.82 -21.02 3.02
C LYS A 376 20.76 -21.81 4.32
N PHE A 377 20.13 -21.26 5.37
CA PHE A 377 20.14 -21.87 6.70
C PHE A 377 19.01 -22.88 6.92
N LYS A 378 17.88 -22.75 6.21
CA LYS A 378 16.69 -23.64 6.28
C LYS A 378 16.16 -23.86 7.70
N GLN A 379 16.40 -22.90 8.60
CA GLN A 379 15.89 -22.91 9.96
C GLN A 379 14.48 -22.35 10.04
N ILE A 380 14.17 -21.33 9.25
CA ILE A 380 12.85 -20.73 9.16
C ILE A 380 12.38 -20.86 7.71
N LYS A 381 11.12 -21.25 7.51
CA LYS A 381 10.55 -21.34 6.17
C LYS A 381 9.68 -20.10 5.91
N PRO A 382 9.96 -19.29 4.87
CA PRO A 382 9.02 -18.27 4.44
C PRO A 382 7.75 -18.96 3.92
N ILE A 383 6.57 -18.42 4.24
CA ILE A 383 5.27 -19.03 3.90
C ILE A 383 4.20 -17.97 3.61
N THR A 384 3.21 -18.31 2.78
CA THR A 384 2.01 -17.49 2.61
C THR A 384 0.88 -17.90 3.59
N PRO A 385 -0.12 -17.03 3.84
CA PRO A 385 -1.27 -17.37 4.68
C PRO A 385 -2.01 -18.61 4.21
N SER A 386 -2.28 -18.72 2.90
CA SER A 386 -2.98 -19.89 2.37
C SER A 386 -2.18 -21.17 2.58
N GLU A 387 -0.88 -21.17 2.29
CA GLU A 387 0.00 -22.31 2.54
C GLU A 387 0.04 -22.70 4.03
N TYR A 388 0.03 -21.72 4.94
CA TYR A 388 0.01 -22.00 6.39
C TYR A 388 -1.30 -22.65 6.83
N LEU A 389 -2.46 -22.16 6.35
CA LEU A 389 -3.77 -22.71 6.69
C LEU A 389 -3.99 -24.11 6.11
N GLU A 390 -3.34 -24.43 4.99
CA GLU A 390 -3.32 -25.80 4.44
C GLU A 390 -2.56 -26.78 5.33
N ILE A 391 -1.47 -26.33 5.97
CA ILE A 391 -0.68 -27.13 6.94
C ILE A 391 -1.43 -27.28 8.27
N TYR A 392 -1.98 -26.18 8.80
CA TYR A 392 -2.68 -26.14 10.08
C TYR A 392 -4.14 -25.73 9.91
N LYS A 393 -4.97 -26.73 9.55
CA LYS A 393 -6.41 -26.56 9.30
C LYS A 393 -7.24 -26.32 10.56
N GLU A 394 -6.68 -26.62 11.73
CA GLU A 394 -7.35 -26.44 13.03
C GLU A 394 -6.70 -25.30 13.82
N ASN A 395 -7.51 -24.29 14.12
CA ASN A 395 -7.10 -23.11 14.89
C ASN A 395 -8.15 -22.79 15.96
N GLN A 396 -7.71 -22.16 17.04
CA GLN A 396 -8.59 -21.83 18.14
C GLN A 396 -9.68 -20.87 17.68
N ILE A 397 -10.94 -21.16 18.03
CA ILE A 397 -12.04 -20.23 17.80
C ILE A 397 -11.99 -19.13 18.85
N VAL A 398 -11.75 -17.90 18.41
CA VAL A 398 -11.65 -16.70 19.25
C VAL A 398 -12.47 -15.60 18.62
N ARG A 399 -13.21 -14.83 19.43
CA ARG A 399 -13.78 -13.56 19.00
C ARG A 399 -12.71 -12.48 19.16
N PRO A 400 -12.16 -11.91 18.05
CA PRO A 400 -11.17 -10.85 18.15
C PRO A 400 -11.75 -9.59 18.81
N SER A 401 -10.88 -8.76 19.37
CA SER A 401 -11.28 -7.45 19.87
C SER A 401 -11.23 -6.40 18.75
N PRO A 402 -12.10 -5.36 18.80
CA PRO A 402 -11.95 -4.21 17.93
C PRO A 402 -10.56 -3.57 18.08
N SER A 403 -9.92 -3.30 16.96
CA SER A 403 -8.52 -2.84 16.91
C SER A 403 -8.23 -2.15 15.58
N SER A 404 -7.19 -1.34 15.53
CA SER A 404 -6.48 -0.94 14.32
C SER A 404 -4.98 -1.09 14.55
N TRP A 405 -4.16 -1.01 13.50
CA TRP A 405 -2.70 -0.93 13.67
C TRP A 405 -2.14 0.49 13.76
N GLY A 406 -3.04 1.50 13.81
CA GLY A 406 -2.69 2.92 13.89
C GLY A 406 -2.19 3.36 15.27
N ASP A 407 -1.99 4.67 15.44
CA ASP A 407 -1.51 5.23 16.71
C ASP A 407 -2.42 4.78 17.88
N LYS A 408 -1.78 4.34 18.97
CA LYS A 408 -2.38 3.71 20.16
C LYS A 408 -3.21 2.44 19.90
N GLY A 409 -3.32 1.96 18.67
CA GLY A 409 -4.04 0.73 18.30
C GLY A 409 -5.57 0.87 18.15
N TYR A 410 -6.11 2.09 18.24
CA TYR A 410 -7.56 2.31 18.19
C TYR A 410 -7.95 3.20 17.00
N PHE A 411 -9.13 3.82 17.05
CA PHE A 411 -9.69 4.55 15.90
C PHE A 411 -9.38 6.05 15.92
N GLU A 412 -8.64 6.55 16.91
CA GLU A 412 -8.40 7.98 17.16
C GLU A 412 -7.73 8.72 16.00
N VAL A 413 -6.89 8.04 15.21
CA VAL A 413 -6.27 8.64 14.02
C VAL A 413 -7.32 9.07 12.99
N TRP A 414 -8.38 8.27 12.85
CA TRP A 414 -9.44 8.52 11.87
C TRP A 414 -10.66 9.20 12.48
N LEU A 415 -10.86 9.16 13.80
CA LEU A 415 -11.93 9.89 14.48
C LEU A 415 -11.38 10.73 15.63
N ASN A 416 -11.19 12.02 15.36
CA ASN A 416 -10.81 13.05 16.33
C ASN A 416 -11.36 14.42 15.92
N GLU A 417 -11.12 15.45 16.73
CA GLU A 417 -11.62 16.82 16.51
C GLU A 417 -11.21 17.44 15.16
N GLY A 418 -10.13 16.95 14.52
CA GLY A 418 -9.66 17.47 13.23
C GLY A 418 -10.42 16.91 12.02
N ASN A 419 -11.04 15.74 12.14
CA ASN A 419 -11.64 15.01 11.03
C ASN A 419 -13.05 14.46 11.29
N ASP A 420 -13.62 14.64 12.49
CA ASP A 420 -14.96 14.21 12.87
C ASP A 420 -16.07 14.72 11.93
N TRP A 421 -15.88 15.92 11.37
CA TRP A 421 -16.82 16.58 10.46
C TRP A 421 -17.10 15.77 9.19
N ILE A 422 -16.21 14.86 8.80
CA ILE A 422 -16.33 14.02 7.60
C ILE A 422 -17.52 13.07 7.73
N TYR A 423 -17.68 12.43 8.89
CA TYR A 423 -18.52 11.22 9.02
C TYR A 423 -20.00 11.47 8.86
N LYS A 424 -20.52 12.60 9.34
CA LYS A 424 -21.93 12.98 9.11
C LYS A 424 -22.29 13.04 7.61
N HIS A 425 -21.32 13.44 6.77
CA HIS A 425 -21.52 13.49 5.33
C HIS A 425 -21.46 12.08 4.72
N LEU A 426 -20.48 11.26 5.11
CA LEU A 426 -20.37 9.89 4.63
C LEU A 426 -21.60 9.04 4.99
N HIS A 427 -22.10 9.18 6.22
CA HIS A 427 -23.32 8.49 6.66
C HIS A 427 -24.55 8.95 5.87
N TYR A 428 -24.72 10.28 5.71
CA TYR A 428 -25.81 10.82 4.89
C TYR A 428 -25.76 10.31 3.44
N MET A 429 -24.58 10.35 2.82
CA MET A 429 -24.40 9.92 1.42
C MET A 429 -24.67 8.42 1.27
N ALA A 430 -24.24 7.58 2.22
CA ALA A 430 -24.53 6.14 2.21
C ALA A 430 -26.04 5.87 2.34
N ASP A 431 -26.73 6.53 3.26
CA ASP A 431 -28.19 6.39 3.43
C ASP A 431 -28.95 6.89 2.20
N ARG A 432 -28.47 7.99 1.59
CA ARG A 432 -29.04 8.53 0.37
C ARG A 432 -28.85 7.57 -0.79
N MET A 433 -27.66 7.01 -0.96
CA MET A 433 -27.35 6.02 -2.00
C MET A 433 -28.22 4.78 -1.86
N LEU A 434 -28.49 4.31 -0.63
CA LEU A 434 -29.39 3.17 -0.37
C LEU A 434 -30.82 3.48 -0.85
N LYS A 435 -31.34 4.65 -0.48
CA LYS A 435 -32.68 5.08 -0.91
C LYS A 435 -32.78 5.19 -2.44
N LEU A 436 -31.76 5.76 -3.07
CA LEU A 436 -31.71 5.90 -4.52
C LEU A 436 -31.65 4.54 -5.22
N LYS A 437 -30.85 3.60 -4.70
CA LYS A 437 -30.83 2.22 -5.22
C LYS A 437 -32.22 1.59 -5.21
N GLU A 438 -32.99 1.75 -4.14
CA GLU A 438 -34.34 1.19 -4.05
C GLU A 438 -35.34 1.89 -4.99
N ILE A 439 -35.27 3.23 -5.09
CA ILE A 439 -36.13 4.01 -6.00
C ILE A 439 -35.86 3.65 -7.47
N TYR A 440 -34.59 3.50 -7.83
CA TYR A 440 -34.13 3.28 -9.20
C TYR A 440 -33.77 1.82 -9.50
N LYS A 441 -34.18 0.85 -8.68
CA LYS A 441 -33.81 -0.57 -8.83
C LYS A 441 -34.06 -1.12 -10.25
N ASP A 442 -35.17 -0.72 -10.86
CA ASP A 442 -35.61 -1.15 -12.20
C ASP A 442 -35.33 -0.08 -13.28
N GLU A 443 -34.54 0.95 -12.98
CA GLU A 443 -34.26 2.07 -13.90
C GLU A 443 -33.55 1.57 -15.17
N THR A 444 -33.99 2.07 -16.33
CA THR A 444 -33.47 1.72 -17.64
C THR A 444 -32.88 2.92 -18.38
N ASP A 445 -33.13 4.13 -17.90
CA ASP A 445 -32.53 5.34 -18.46
C ASP A 445 -31.01 5.37 -18.24
N ASN A 446 -30.27 5.36 -19.34
CA ASN A 446 -28.81 5.30 -19.32
C ASN A 446 -28.17 6.51 -18.62
N ILE A 447 -28.75 7.72 -18.74
CA ILE A 447 -28.18 8.92 -18.11
C ILE A 447 -28.30 8.78 -16.59
N LYS A 448 -29.47 8.38 -16.09
CA LYS A 448 -29.66 8.18 -14.65
C LYS A 448 -28.79 7.06 -14.10
N ILE A 449 -28.62 5.96 -14.83
CA ILE A 449 -27.72 4.87 -14.44
C ILE A 449 -26.28 5.37 -14.33
N ARG A 450 -25.81 6.15 -15.31
CA ARG A 450 -24.47 6.77 -15.27
C ARG A 450 -24.29 7.69 -14.07
N VAL A 451 -25.29 8.54 -13.80
CA VAL A 451 -25.30 9.42 -12.61
C VAL A 451 -25.22 8.61 -11.33
N LEU A 452 -26.04 7.57 -11.15
CA LEU A 452 -26.06 6.73 -9.95
C LEU A 452 -24.76 5.94 -9.75
N ASN A 453 -24.16 5.45 -10.84
CA ASN A 453 -22.84 4.82 -10.81
C ASN A 453 -21.76 5.83 -10.38
N GLN A 454 -21.79 7.04 -10.93
CA GLN A 454 -20.82 8.06 -10.56
C GLN A 454 -21.01 8.52 -9.12
N MET A 455 -22.26 8.67 -8.64
CA MET A 455 -22.54 8.95 -7.23
C MET A 455 -21.94 7.89 -6.30
N LEU A 456 -22.08 6.61 -6.64
CA LEU A 456 -21.46 5.55 -5.86
C LEU A 456 -19.92 5.64 -5.88
N ARG A 457 -19.30 6.00 -7.02
CA ARG A 457 -17.85 6.29 -7.06
C ARG A 457 -17.46 7.45 -6.15
N GLU A 458 -18.20 8.56 -6.18
CA GLU A 458 -17.93 9.71 -5.31
C GLU A 458 -18.07 9.34 -3.83
N LEU A 459 -19.07 8.52 -3.47
CA LEU A 459 -19.21 7.99 -2.12
C LEU A 459 -17.99 7.15 -1.71
N LEU A 460 -17.58 6.20 -2.53
CA LEU A 460 -16.42 5.35 -2.25
C LEU A 460 -15.14 6.18 -2.13
N LEU A 461 -14.91 7.12 -3.05
CA LEU A 461 -13.73 8.00 -3.01
C LEU A 461 -13.73 8.90 -1.77
N ALA A 462 -14.89 9.42 -1.34
CA ALA A 462 -15.01 10.18 -0.10
C ALA A 462 -14.75 9.33 1.16
N GLN A 463 -14.98 8.02 1.09
CA GLN A 463 -14.82 7.08 2.21
C GLN A 463 -13.37 6.67 2.50
N SER A 464 -12.41 6.98 1.63
CA SER A 464 -11.00 6.62 1.81
C SER A 464 -10.46 7.09 3.17
N SER A 465 -9.79 6.19 3.91
CA SER A 465 -9.23 6.51 5.23
C SER A 465 -8.07 7.50 5.15
N ASP A 466 -7.42 7.58 3.98
CA ASP A 466 -6.28 8.45 3.70
C ASP A 466 -6.59 9.90 3.99
N TRP A 467 -7.81 10.36 3.68
CA TRP A 467 -8.18 11.75 3.90
C TRP A 467 -8.15 12.12 5.39
N ALA A 468 -8.75 11.27 6.23
CA ALA A 468 -8.75 11.48 7.67
C ALA A 468 -7.33 11.32 8.24
N PHE A 469 -6.54 10.38 7.72
CA PHE A 469 -5.15 10.17 8.10
C PHE A 469 -4.28 11.41 7.80
N LEU A 470 -4.27 11.90 6.56
CA LEU A 470 -3.49 13.06 6.11
C LEU A 470 -3.89 14.36 6.83
N ILE A 471 -5.17 14.50 7.22
CA ILE A 471 -5.63 15.60 8.07
C ILE A 471 -5.03 15.51 9.48
N THR A 472 -5.03 14.32 10.08
CA THR A 472 -4.50 14.07 11.43
C THR A 472 -2.99 14.25 11.49
N THR A 473 -2.25 13.69 10.53
CA THR A 473 -0.78 13.74 10.48
C THR A 473 -0.23 15.04 9.92
N LYS A 474 -1.09 15.86 9.29
CA LYS A 474 -0.75 17.17 8.69
C LYS A 474 0.28 17.12 7.56
N THR A 475 0.42 15.99 6.89
CA THR A 475 1.35 15.83 5.76
C THR A 475 0.82 16.41 4.46
N ALA A 476 -0.50 16.33 4.23
CA ALA A 476 -1.18 16.92 3.06
C ALA A 476 -2.62 17.38 3.42
N LYS A 477 -2.76 18.09 4.54
CA LYS A 477 -4.05 18.43 5.16
C LYS A 477 -4.98 19.20 4.22
N GLU A 478 -4.46 20.22 3.54
CA GLU A 478 -5.23 21.07 2.64
C GLU A 478 -5.75 20.26 1.45
N TYR A 479 -4.89 19.42 0.86
CA TYR A 479 -5.25 18.52 -0.22
C TYR A 479 -6.32 17.53 0.20
N ALA A 480 -6.12 16.80 1.31
CA ALA A 480 -7.07 15.83 1.83
C ALA A 480 -8.44 16.44 2.17
N THR A 481 -8.43 17.64 2.78
CA THR A 481 -9.65 18.40 3.08
C THR A 481 -10.38 18.79 1.79
N LYS A 482 -9.65 19.26 0.77
CA LYS A 482 -10.21 19.63 -0.53
C LYS A 482 -10.79 18.41 -1.24
N ARG A 483 -10.06 17.29 -1.30
CA ARG A 483 -10.50 16.03 -1.92
C ARG A 483 -11.79 15.50 -1.27
N THR A 484 -11.85 15.46 0.06
CA THR A 484 -13.06 15.03 0.77
C THR A 484 -14.25 15.90 0.42
N LYS A 485 -14.09 17.23 0.48
CA LYS A 485 -15.17 18.18 0.15
C LYS A 485 -15.58 18.13 -1.31
N GLU A 486 -14.64 17.91 -2.23
CA GLU A 486 -14.88 17.75 -3.66
C GLU A 486 -15.79 16.54 -3.92
N HIS A 487 -15.46 15.36 -3.38
CA HIS A 487 -16.29 14.16 -3.56
C HIS A 487 -17.68 14.31 -2.93
N ILE A 488 -17.78 14.94 -1.76
CA ILE A 488 -19.08 15.27 -1.14
C ILE A 488 -19.88 16.21 -2.05
N HIS A 489 -19.24 17.27 -2.57
CA HIS A 489 -19.90 18.23 -3.46
C HIS A 489 -20.38 17.58 -4.74
N ASN A 490 -19.54 16.77 -5.39
CA ASN A 490 -19.89 16.06 -6.63
C ASN A 490 -21.07 15.12 -6.42
N PHE A 491 -21.08 14.36 -5.32
CA PHE A 491 -22.21 13.49 -4.96
C PHE A 491 -23.52 14.28 -4.85
N LEU A 492 -23.51 15.40 -4.11
CA LEU A 492 -24.71 16.22 -3.91
C LEU A 492 -25.17 16.91 -5.19
N THR A 493 -24.24 17.33 -6.04
CA THR A 493 -24.53 17.89 -7.36
C THR A 493 -25.24 16.87 -8.25
N LEU A 494 -24.75 15.63 -8.28
CA LEU A 494 -25.38 14.53 -9.01
C LEU A 494 -26.75 14.14 -8.43
N ASP A 495 -26.91 14.14 -7.10
CA ASP A 495 -28.19 13.90 -6.43
C ASP A 495 -29.25 14.98 -6.80
N ASN A 496 -28.81 16.24 -6.90
CA ASN A 496 -29.66 17.35 -7.34
C ASN A 496 -30.08 17.20 -8.81
N MET A 497 -29.20 16.71 -9.69
CA MET A 497 -29.55 16.42 -11.10
C MET A 497 -30.63 15.33 -11.19
N LEU A 498 -30.53 14.26 -10.39
CA LEU A 498 -31.58 13.23 -10.33
C LEU A 498 -32.91 13.79 -9.84
N SER A 499 -32.87 14.59 -8.76
CA SER A 499 -34.08 15.12 -8.12
C SER A 499 -34.80 16.16 -9.00
N SER A 500 -34.05 16.96 -9.76
CA SER A 500 -34.59 17.98 -10.68
C SER A 500 -34.87 17.46 -12.09
N SER A 501 -34.37 16.25 -12.43
CA SER A 501 -34.35 15.73 -13.81
C SER A 501 -33.69 16.67 -14.82
N ASN A 502 -32.77 17.54 -14.37
CA ASN A 502 -31.97 18.42 -15.20
C ASN A 502 -30.52 17.92 -15.21
N PHE A 503 -30.14 17.24 -16.30
CA PHE A 503 -28.85 16.56 -16.40
C PHE A 503 -27.84 17.39 -17.18
N ASP A 504 -26.76 17.79 -16.52
CA ASP A 504 -25.59 18.38 -17.18
C ASP A 504 -24.66 17.24 -17.63
N ILE A 505 -24.70 16.95 -18.93
CA ILE A 505 -23.94 15.86 -19.53
C ILE A 505 -22.43 16.12 -19.48
N ASP A 506 -22.00 17.38 -19.51
CA ASP A 506 -20.58 17.72 -19.52
C ASP A 506 -19.98 17.52 -18.12
N ILE A 507 -20.71 17.90 -17.06
CA ILE A 507 -20.32 17.58 -15.68
C ILE A 507 -20.24 16.07 -15.48
N ILE A 508 -21.23 15.30 -15.94
CA ILE A 508 -21.24 13.84 -15.78
C ILE A 508 -20.01 13.21 -16.47
N LYS A 509 -19.74 13.58 -17.73
CA LYS A 509 -18.58 13.06 -18.48
C LYS A 509 -17.26 13.45 -17.82
N TRP A 510 -17.16 14.68 -17.33
CA TRP A 510 -15.98 15.16 -16.63
C TRP A 510 -15.69 14.32 -15.37
N LEU A 511 -16.71 14.09 -14.55
CA LEU A 511 -16.58 13.27 -13.34
C LEU A 511 -16.25 11.81 -13.67
N GLU A 512 -16.89 11.22 -14.68
CA GLU A 512 -16.55 9.87 -15.14
C GLU A 512 -15.11 9.76 -15.65
N HIS A 513 -14.55 10.83 -16.22
CA HIS A 513 -13.16 10.88 -16.67
C HIS A 513 -12.18 11.05 -15.51
N LYS A 514 -12.41 12.05 -14.65
CA LYS A 514 -11.55 12.39 -13.51
C LYS A 514 -11.60 11.33 -12.41
N ASN A 515 -12.79 10.97 -11.98
CA ASN A 515 -13.07 10.03 -10.89
C ASN A 515 -13.47 8.66 -11.47
N SER A 516 -12.60 8.13 -12.33
CA SER A 516 -12.83 6.95 -13.18
C SER A 516 -12.66 5.60 -12.48
N ILE A 517 -12.41 5.59 -11.16
CA ILE A 517 -12.18 4.36 -10.40
C ILE A 517 -13.36 3.38 -10.57
N PHE A 518 -13.08 2.10 -10.80
CA PHE A 518 -14.09 1.06 -11.02
C PHE A 518 -14.99 1.36 -12.22
N PRO A 519 -14.47 1.26 -13.45
CA PRO A 519 -15.25 1.53 -14.67
C PRO A 519 -16.48 0.60 -14.79
N ASP A 520 -16.36 -0.64 -14.31
CA ASP A 520 -17.41 -1.68 -14.42
C ASP A 520 -18.43 -1.65 -13.26
N LEU A 521 -18.36 -0.62 -12.39
CA LEU A 521 -19.22 -0.48 -11.22
C LEU A 521 -20.69 -0.29 -11.61
N ASN A 522 -21.57 -0.99 -10.89
CA ASN A 522 -23.01 -0.92 -11.09
C ASN A 522 -23.75 -0.76 -9.76
N TYR A 523 -24.33 0.42 -9.53
CA TYR A 523 -25.01 0.77 -8.28
C TYR A 523 -26.12 -0.21 -7.86
N LYS A 524 -26.79 -0.87 -8.82
CA LYS A 524 -27.87 -1.82 -8.53
C LYS A 524 -27.33 -3.08 -7.85
N THR A 525 -26.14 -3.49 -8.27
CA THR A 525 -25.54 -4.73 -7.81
C THR A 525 -24.47 -4.50 -6.76
N ASP A 526 -23.81 -3.35 -6.74
CA ASP A 526 -22.59 -3.13 -5.96
C ASP A 526 -22.77 -2.34 -4.67
N PHE A 527 -23.79 -1.49 -4.60
CA PHE A 527 -24.38 -1.02 -3.34
C PHE A 527 -25.58 -1.90 -3.03
#